data_AF-A0A317PCC2-F1
#
_entry.id   AF-A0A317PCC2-F1
#
_cell.length_a   1.000
_cell.length_b   1.000
_cell.length_c   1.000
_cell.angle_alpha   90.00
_cell.angle_beta   90.00
_cell.angle_gamma   90.00
#
_symmetry.space_group_name_H-M   'P 1'
#
loop_
_entity.id
_entity.type
_entity.pdbx_description
1 polymer ?
#
loop_
_entity_poly.entity_id
_entity_poly.type
_entity_poly.pdbx_seq_one_letter_code
_entity_poly.pdbx_strand_id
1 'polypeptide(L)'
;MRRRRFIAAAIALAVVVGQPSSLLADTPGERTRLFAALKSAATETEGRMAENAIWHWWLDQAPTARVREAIDRGMERRESYDFEAAEAAFDIAVREAPAYAEGWSQRAFVRFLRDDIDGSLSDLETAVDLDPDHFAAWSGMYHVLMRIGRTESAVAALSRAVTIHPWLKERGMLPPDPDARRPAVRGTQQEL
;
A
#
# COMPACT_ATOMS: atom_id res chain seq x y z
N MET A 1 -21.84 -66.19 -44.93
CA MET A 1 -22.22 -64.76 -44.99
C MET A 1 -21.28 -63.95 -44.11
N ARG A 2 -20.49 -63.05 -44.70
CA ARG A 2 -19.50 -62.18 -44.03
C ARG A 2 -20.21 -61.07 -43.24
N ARG A 3 -19.83 -60.86 -41.97
CA ARG A 3 -20.02 -59.57 -41.29
C ARG A 3 -18.71 -59.18 -40.60
N ARG A 4 -17.98 -58.28 -41.25
CA ARG A 4 -16.89 -57.49 -40.66
C ARG A 4 -17.50 -56.58 -39.60
N ARG A 5 -16.93 -56.51 -38.40
CA ARG A 5 -17.22 -55.46 -37.42
C ARG A 5 -15.92 -54.73 -37.11
N PHE A 6 -16.02 -53.41 -37.27
CA PHE A 6 -14.95 -52.44 -37.27
C PHE A 6 -14.47 -52.14 -35.85
N ILE A 7 -13.17 -51.84 -35.74
CA ILE A 7 -12.51 -51.25 -34.58
C ILE A 7 -13.05 -49.83 -34.41
N ALA A 8 -13.43 -49.46 -33.19
CA ALA A 8 -13.63 -48.07 -32.80
C ALA A 8 -12.84 -47.81 -31.51
N ALA A 9 -11.61 -47.33 -31.68
CA ALA A 9 -10.86 -46.67 -30.62
C ALA A 9 -11.33 -45.20 -30.59
N ALA A 10 -12.05 -44.81 -29.55
CA ALA A 10 -12.42 -43.42 -29.31
C ALA A 10 -11.50 -42.84 -28.24
N ILE A 11 -10.67 -41.91 -28.71
CA ILE A 11 -9.70 -41.12 -27.96
C ILE A 11 -10.44 -40.27 -26.93
N ALA A 12 -10.04 -40.37 -25.65
CA ALA A 12 -10.54 -39.48 -24.61
C ALA A 12 -9.99 -38.07 -24.85
N LEU A 13 -10.85 -37.18 -25.34
CA LEU A 13 -10.56 -35.75 -25.45
C LEU A 13 -10.81 -35.10 -24.10
N ALA A 14 -9.76 -34.94 -23.29
CA ALA A 14 -9.82 -34.09 -22.11
C ALA A 14 -9.85 -32.63 -22.55
N VAL A 15 -11.06 -32.06 -22.66
CA VAL A 15 -11.22 -30.61 -22.79
C VAL A 15 -10.93 -30.01 -21.42
N VAL A 16 -9.68 -29.61 -21.20
CA VAL A 16 -9.35 -28.68 -20.11
C VAL A 16 -9.90 -27.32 -20.53
N VAL A 17 -11.17 -27.06 -20.19
CA VAL A 17 -11.72 -25.71 -20.25
C VAL A 17 -10.99 -24.92 -19.17
N GLY A 18 -10.00 -24.13 -19.59
CA GLY A 18 -9.33 -23.17 -18.74
C GLY A 18 -10.36 -22.22 -18.14
N GLN A 19 -10.57 -22.32 -16.84
CA GLN A 19 -11.24 -21.25 -16.10
C GLN A 19 -10.29 -20.04 -16.10
N PRO A 20 -10.74 -18.83 -16.48
CA PRO A 20 -9.99 -17.63 -16.16
C PRO A 20 -10.11 -17.45 -14.65
N SER A 21 -9.20 -18.05 -13.89
CA SER A 21 -9.02 -17.71 -12.49
C SER A 21 -8.30 -16.37 -12.47
N SER A 22 -9.06 -15.29 -12.45
CA SER A 22 -8.59 -14.01 -11.91
C SER A 22 -8.36 -14.20 -10.41
N LEU A 23 -7.27 -14.88 -10.08
CA LEU A 23 -6.70 -14.91 -8.74
C LEU A 23 -5.55 -13.91 -8.78
N LEU A 24 -5.75 -12.81 -8.09
CA LEU A 24 -4.75 -11.86 -7.63
C LEU A 24 -3.74 -12.61 -6.75
N ALA A 25 -2.94 -13.48 -7.37
CA ALA A 25 -1.72 -13.96 -6.79
C ALA A 25 -0.69 -12.86 -7.09
N ASP A 26 -0.19 -12.23 -6.03
CA ASP A 26 1.13 -11.60 -5.99
C ASP A 26 2.03 -12.40 -6.95
N THR A 27 2.35 -11.86 -8.13
CA THR A 27 3.26 -12.59 -9.00
C THR A 27 4.55 -12.70 -8.20
N PRO A 28 5.10 -13.90 -7.92
CA PRO A 28 6.22 -14.01 -7.00
C PRO A 28 7.32 -12.98 -7.34
N GLY A 29 7.53 -12.03 -6.44
CA GLY A 29 8.46 -10.91 -6.64
C GLY A 29 7.88 -9.60 -7.19
N GLU A 30 6.56 -9.42 -7.29
CA GLU A 30 5.95 -8.15 -7.71
C GLU A 30 6.21 -7.04 -6.71
N ARG A 31 5.87 -7.28 -5.43
CA ARG A 31 6.27 -6.39 -4.34
C ARG A 31 7.77 -6.08 -4.41
N THR A 32 8.62 -7.10 -4.54
CA THR A 32 10.07 -6.92 -4.64
C THR A 32 10.45 -6.00 -5.80
N ARG A 33 9.85 -6.19 -6.97
CA ARG A 33 10.11 -5.38 -8.17
C ARG A 33 9.66 -3.93 -8.00
N LEU A 34 8.46 -3.71 -7.45
CA LEU A 34 7.89 -2.38 -7.23
C LEU A 34 8.75 -1.56 -6.26
N PHE A 35 9.08 -2.14 -5.11
CA PHE A 35 9.91 -1.49 -4.11
C PHE A 35 11.37 -1.33 -4.56
N ALA A 36 11.90 -2.28 -5.36
CA ALA A 36 13.21 -2.11 -5.99
C ALA A 36 13.21 -0.94 -6.98
N ALA A 37 12.17 -0.82 -7.82
CA ALA A 37 12.01 0.27 -8.78
C ALA A 37 11.95 1.63 -8.07
N LEU A 38 11.17 1.72 -6.98
CA LEU A 38 11.09 2.93 -6.16
C LEU A 38 12.45 3.32 -5.58
N LYS A 39 13.19 2.34 -5.04
CA LYS A 39 14.51 2.57 -4.44
C LYS A 39 15.58 2.92 -5.48
N SER A 40 15.47 2.39 -6.69
CA SER A 40 16.44 2.63 -7.78
C SER A 40 16.08 3.82 -8.67
N ALA A 41 14.91 4.44 -8.48
CA ALA A 41 14.47 5.57 -9.28
C ALA A 41 15.53 6.69 -9.29
N ALA A 42 15.92 7.12 -10.49
CA ALA A 42 16.94 8.13 -10.74
C ALA A 42 16.34 9.55 -10.82
N THR A 43 15.04 9.66 -11.05
CA THR A 43 14.32 10.94 -11.14
C THR A 43 13.05 10.94 -10.29
N GLU A 44 12.53 12.13 -10.00
CA GLU A 44 11.28 12.27 -9.25
C GLU A 44 10.10 11.68 -10.01
N THR A 45 10.10 11.81 -11.34
CA THR A 45 9.09 11.19 -12.21
C THR A 45 9.10 9.67 -12.09
N GLU A 46 10.28 9.03 -12.11
CA GLU A 46 10.40 7.59 -11.89
C GLU A 46 9.96 7.20 -10.47
N GLY A 47 10.31 8.01 -9.46
CA GLY A 47 9.88 7.83 -8.08
C GLY A 47 8.35 7.83 -7.94
N ARG A 48 7.68 8.85 -8.49
CA ARG A 48 6.21 8.97 -8.50
C ARG A 48 5.54 7.84 -9.26
N MET A 49 6.11 7.40 -10.38
CA MET A 49 5.56 6.26 -11.12
C MET A 49 5.62 4.97 -10.30
N ALA A 50 6.74 4.71 -9.62
CA ALA A 50 6.89 3.55 -8.74
C ALA A 50 5.98 3.66 -7.51
N GLU A 51 5.86 4.84 -6.93
CA GLU A 51 4.94 5.13 -5.82
C GLU A 51 3.49 4.80 -6.21
N ASN A 52 3.01 5.34 -7.34
CA ASN A 52 1.65 5.09 -7.84
C ASN A 52 1.40 3.60 -8.09
N ALA A 53 2.39 2.88 -8.61
CA ALA A 53 2.28 1.44 -8.82
C ALA A 53 2.17 0.66 -7.49
N ILE A 54 2.89 1.09 -6.45
CA ILE A 54 2.78 0.50 -5.10
C ILE A 54 1.41 0.80 -4.48
N TRP A 55 0.88 2.02 -4.65
CA TRP A 55 -0.46 2.37 -4.20
C TRP A 55 -1.52 1.46 -4.81
N HIS A 56 -1.50 1.28 -6.14
CA HIS A 56 -2.41 0.35 -6.80
C HIS A 56 -2.24 -1.09 -6.28
N TRP A 57 -0.99 -1.53 -6.12
CA TRP A 57 -0.71 -2.87 -5.59
C TRP A 57 -1.28 -3.05 -4.18
N TRP A 58 -1.13 -2.09 -3.26
CA TRP A 58 -1.73 -2.15 -1.92
C TRP A 58 -3.25 -2.21 -1.98
N LEU A 59 -3.91 -1.43 -2.84
CA LEU A 59 -5.37 -1.48 -3.02
C LEU A 59 -5.85 -2.84 -3.57
N ASP A 60 -5.05 -3.47 -4.42
CA ASP A 60 -5.35 -4.80 -4.97
C ASP A 60 -5.09 -5.93 -3.97
N GLN A 61 -4.37 -5.68 -2.87
CA GLN A 61 -4.22 -6.65 -1.76
C GLN A 61 -5.46 -6.75 -0.86
N ALA A 62 -6.51 -5.96 -1.10
CA ALA A 62 -7.76 -6.07 -0.35
C ALA A 62 -8.34 -7.50 -0.46
N PRO A 63 -8.57 -8.22 0.66
CA PRO A 63 -8.84 -9.66 0.62
C PRO A 63 -10.22 -10.02 0.10
N THR A 64 -11.15 -9.06 0.04
CA THR A 64 -12.51 -9.26 -0.50
C THR A 64 -12.97 -8.04 -1.26
N ALA A 65 -13.90 -8.23 -2.20
CA ALA A 65 -14.53 -7.13 -2.94
C ALA A 65 -15.23 -6.12 -2.01
N ARG A 66 -15.79 -6.59 -0.89
CA ARG A 66 -16.42 -5.73 0.12
C ARG A 66 -15.42 -4.84 0.84
N VAL A 67 -14.25 -5.39 1.20
CA VAL A 67 -13.16 -4.60 1.79
C VAL A 67 -12.65 -3.58 0.77
N ARG A 68 -12.46 -4.00 -0.49
CA ARG A 68 -12.08 -3.08 -1.58
C ARG A 68 -13.10 -1.95 -1.76
N GLU A 69 -14.39 -2.28 -1.81
CA GLU A 69 -15.45 -1.27 -1.92
C GLU A 69 -15.47 -0.31 -0.73
N ALA A 70 -15.21 -0.81 0.49
CA ALA A 70 -15.12 0.02 1.67
C ALA A 70 -13.94 0.99 1.59
N ILE A 71 -12.79 0.55 1.08
CA ILE A 71 -11.63 1.41 0.83
C ILE A 71 -11.95 2.47 -0.22
N ASP A 72 -12.49 2.08 -1.38
CA ASP A 72 -12.83 2.99 -2.48
C ASP A 72 -13.82 4.07 -2.01
N ARG A 73 -14.88 3.66 -1.29
CA ARG A 73 -15.86 4.57 -0.70
C ARG A 73 -15.24 5.49 0.34
N GLY A 74 -14.36 4.98 1.20
CA GLY A 74 -13.66 5.79 2.20
C GLY A 74 -12.81 6.88 1.55
N MET A 75 -12.08 6.54 0.49
CA MET A 75 -11.29 7.50 -0.29
C MET A 75 -12.17 8.55 -0.96
N GLU A 76 -13.26 8.17 -1.62
CA GLU A 76 -14.23 9.09 -2.24
C GLU A 76 -14.81 10.09 -1.21
N ARG A 77 -15.21 9.59 -0.03
CA ARG A 77 -15.75 10.43 1.04
C ARG A 77 -14.70 11.39 1.60
N ARG A 78 -13.46 10.90 1.76
CA ARG A 78 -12.33 11.72 2.19
C ARG A 78 -12.03 12.84 1.19
N GLU A 79 -12.06 12.57 -0.12
CA GLU A 79 -11.88 13.59 -1.17
C GLU A 79 -12.98 14.65 -1.14
N SER A 80 -14.20 14.26 -0.72
CA SER A 80 -15.33 15.16 -0.54
C SER A 80 -15.35 15.86 0.83
N TYR A 81 -14.30 15.72 1.65
CA TYR A 81 -14.19 16.23 3.02
C TYR A 81 -15.25 15.69 4.01
N ASP A 82 -15.97 14.63 3.64
CA ASP A 82 -16.90 13.93 4.51
C ASP A 82 -16.13 12.90 5.36
N PHE A 83 -15.35 13.42 6.31
CA PHE A 83 -14.44 12.61 7.11
C PHE A 83 -15.16 11.61 8.02
N GLU A 84 -16.40 11.90 8.43
CA GLU A 84 -17.20 10.97 9.22
C GLU A 84 -17.60 9.74 8.39
N ALA A 85 -18.12 9.95 7.19
CA ALA A 85 -18.46 8.85 6.30
C ALA A 85 -17.23 8.10 5.81
N ALA A 86 -16.10 8.80 5.63
CA ALA A 86 -14.83 8.17 5.28
C ALA A 86 -14.34 7.23 6.39
N GLU A 87 -14.34 7.68 7.64
CA GLU A 87 -13.96 6.85 8.79
C GLU A 87 -14.89 5.64 8.94
N ALA A 88 -16.21 5.84 8.81
CA ALA A 88 -17.18 4.75 8.88
C ALA A 88 -16.99 3.69 7.76
N ALA A 89 -16.53 4.10 6.58
CA ALA A 89 -16.19 3.17 5.51
C ALA A 89 -14.89 2.40 5.83
N PHE A 90 -13.85 3.08 6.31
CA PHE A 90 -12.61 2.42 6.70
C PHE A 90 -12.75 1.52 7.93
N ASP A 91 -13.68 1.82 8.84
CA ASP A 91 -14.08 0.93 9.95
C ASP A 91 -14.57 -0.43 9.46
N ILE A 92 -15.25 -0.48 8.30
CA ILE A 92 -15.64 -1.75 7.69
C ILE A 92 -14.40 -2.51 7.23
N ALA A 93 -13.46 -1.84 6.57
CA ALA A 93 -12.25 -2.45 6.04
C ALA A 93 -11.39 -3.09 7.16
N VAL A 94 -11.10 -2.35 8.23
CA VAL A 94 -10.28 -2.85 9.35
C VAL A 94 -10.98 -3.91 10.20
N ARG A 95 -12.32 -3.85 10.34
CA ARG A 95 -13.08 -4.89 11.05
C ARG A 95 -13.11 -6.20 10.28
N GLU A 96 -13.24 -6.14 8.96
CA GLU A 96 -13.39 -7.33 8.11
C GLU A 96 -12.03 -7.90 7.65
N ALA A 97 -11.00 -7.07 7.59
CA ALA A 97 -9.64 -7.43 7.22
C ALA A 97 -8.61 -6.85 8.20
N PRO A 98 -8.55 -7.33 9.45
CA PRO A 98 -7.62 -6.79 10.45
C PRO A 98 -6.15 -6.98 10.09
N ALA A 99 -5.82 -7.90 9.17
CA ALA A 99 -4.46 -8.11 8.67
C ALA A 99 -4.11 -7.29 7.40
N TYR A 100 -5.00 -6.40 6.96
CA TYR A 100 -4.80 -5.57 5.78
C TYR A 100 -4.30 -4.17 6.16
N ALA A 101 -2.98 -3.98 6.09
CA ALA A 101 -2.30 -2.77 6.58
C ALA A 101 -2.84 -1.45 5.99
N GLU A 102 -3.15 -1.43 4.69
CA GLU A 102 -3.64 -0.25 3.98
C GLU A 102 -4.98 0.27 4.55
N GLY A 103 -5.86 -0.63 5.02
CA GLY A 103 -7.11 -0.21 5.67
C GLY A 103 -6.88 0.57 6.96
N TRP A 104 -5.89 0.17 7.76
CA TRP A 104 -5.49 0.88 8.97
C TRP A 104 -4.85 2.23 8.64
N SER A 105 -3.94 2.26 7.66
CA SER A 105 -3.29 3.49 7.17
C SER A 105 -4.31 4.54 6.71
N GLN A 106 -5.30 4.13 5.90
CA GLN A 106 -6.35 5.02 5.41
C GLN A 106 -7.25 5.56 6.52
N ARG A 107 -7.66 4.70 7.48
CA ARG A 107 -8.45 5.15 8.63
C ARG A 107 -7.66 6.14 9.49
N ALA A 108 -6.38 5.85 9.73
CA ALA A 108 -5.53 6.71 10.53
C ALA A 108 -5.42 8.12 9.96
N PHE A 109 -5.30 8.24 8.63
CA PHE A 109 -5.22 9.55 7.98
C PHE A 109 -6.50 10.36 8.19
N VAL A 110 -7.68 9.73 8.08
CA VAL A 110 -8.96 10.40 8.37
C VAL A 110 -9.08 10.79 9.83
N ARG A 111 -8.66 9.93 10.76
CA ARG A 111 -8.64 10.24 12.20
C ARG A 111 -7.75 11.43 12.52
N PHE A 112 -6.58 11.51 11.90
CA PHE A 112 -5.71 12.69 12.01
C PHE A 112 -6.41 13.96 11.53
N LEU A 113 -7.10 13.92 10.38
CA LEU A 113 -7.87 15.07 9.87
C LEU A 113 -9.04 15.46 10.78
N ARG A 114 -9.55 14.53 11.59
CA ARG A 114 -10.59 14.75 12.61
C ARG A 114 -10.03 15.11 13.99
N ASP A 115 -8.71 15.32 14.12
CA ASP A 115 -8.00 15.59 15.38
C ASP A 115 -8.12 14.44 16.42
N ASP A 116 -8.48 13.22 15.99
CA ASP A 116 -8.36 11.99 16.78
C ASP A 116 -6.92 11.47 16.69
N ILE A 117 -6.05 12.12 17.46
CA ILE A 117 -4.61 11.91 17.43
C ILE A 117 -4.22 10.53 17.97
N ASP A 118 -4.86 10.08 19.05
CA ASP A 118 -4.56 8.80 19.68
C ASP A 118 -5.03 7.63 18.80
N GLY A 119 -6.24 7.72 18.24
CA GLY A 119 -6.77 6.73 17.31
C GLY A 119 -5.95 6.66 16.01
N SER A 120 -5.47 7.79 15.51
CA SER A 120 -4.58 7.84 14.35
C SER A 120 -3.24 7.14 14.63
N LEU A 121 -2.58 7.46 15.76
CA LEU A 121 -1.30 6.84 16.11
C LEU A 121 -1.43 5.32 16.26
N SER A 122 -2.47 4.85 16.96
CA SER A 122 -2.72 3.42 17.16
C SER A 122 -2.95 2.67 15.84
N ASP A 123 -3.66 3.28 14.89
CA ASP A 123 -3.90 2.68 13.59
C ASP A 123 -2.61 2.63 12.75
N LEU A 124 -1.76 3.66 12.82
CA LEU A 124 -0.48 3.70 12.11
C LEU A 124 0.50 2.68 12.66
N GLU A 125 0.57 2.52 13.98
CA GLU A 125 1.36 1.48 14.64
C GLU A 125 0.91 0.08 14.16
N THR A 126 -0.39 -0.15 14.09
CA THR A 126 -0.94 -1.41 13.56
C THR A 126 -0.57 -1.60 12.08
N ALA A 127 -0.67 -0.55 11.25
CA ALA A 127 -0.33 -0.63 9.84
C ALA A 127 1.14 -1.00 9.61
N VAL A 128 2.08 -0.40 10.36
CA VAL A 128 3.52 -0.68 10.21
C VAL A 128 3.95 -2.01 10.83
N ASP A 129 3.22 -2.51 11.83
CA ASP A 129 3.42 -3.86 12.37
C ASP A 129 3.01 -4.95 11.35
N LEU A 130 1.92 -4.69 10.61
CA LEU A 130 1.44 -5.58 9.54
C LEU A 130 2.30 -5.50 8.28
N ASP A 131 2.68 -4.28 7.86
CA ASP A 131 3.56 -4.04 6.74
C ASP A 131 4.69 -3.06 7.11
N PRO A 132 5.86 -3.59 7.52
CA PRO A 132 7.00 -2.75 7.89
C PRO A 132 7.56 -1.88 6.77
N ASP A 133 7.21 -2.14 5.50
CA ASP A 133 7.60 -1.30 4.35
C ASP A 133 6.50 -0.32 3.92
N HIS A 134 5.44 -0.14 4.72
CA HIS A 134 4.36 0.80 4.43
C HIS A 134 4.81 2.26 4.61
N PHE A 135 5.48 2.82 3.60
CA PHE A 135 6.08 4.16 3.68
C PHE A 135 5.06 5.26 4.01
N ALA A 136 3.81 5.13 3.54
CA ALA A 136 2.76 6.10 3.85
C ALA A 136 2.34 6.08 5.33
N ALA A 137 2.25 4.90 5.96
CA ALA A 137 1.96 4.79 7.39
C ALA A 137 3.12 5.35 8.24
N TRP A 138 4.37 5.08 7.87
CA TRP A 138 5.53 5.71 8.52
C TRP A 138 5.54 7.24 8.39
N SER A 139 5.16 7.77 7.22
CA SER A 139 5.04 9.23 7.00
C SER A 139 3.87 9.83 7.80
N GLY A 140 2.71 9.16 7.82
CA GLY A 140 1.57 9.54 8.65
C GLY A 140 1.94 9.60 10.13
N MET A 141 2.70 8.62 10.61
CA MET A 141 3.17 8.58 12.00
C MET A 141 4.12 9.73 12.32
N TYR A 142 4.96 10.16 11.37
CA TYR A 142 5.74 11.38 11.53
C TYR A 142 4.83 12.61 11.77
N HIS A 143 3.79 12.81 10.96
CA HIS A 143 2.88 13.95 11.14
C HIS A 143 2.16 13.94 12.48
N VAL A 144 1.66 12.77 12.90
CA VAL A 144 1.00 12.58 14.19
C VAL A 144 1.97 12.86 15.35
N LEU A 145 3.19 12.31 15.30
CA LEU A 145 4.20 12.50 16.34
C LEU A 145 4.69 13.95 16.42
N MET A 146 4.82 14.64 15.28
CA MET A 146 5.13 16.08 15.25
C MET A 146 4.02 16.90 15.89
N ARG A 147 2.75 16.55 15.63
CA ARG A 147 1.57 17.22 16.20
C ARG A 147 1.55 17.17 17.73
N ILE A 148 2.03 16.07 18.33
CA ILE A 148 2.13 15.89 19.79
C ILE A 148 3.51 16.22 20.37
N GLY A 149 4.42 16.80 19.59
CA GLY A 149 5.73 17.25 20.06
C GLY A 149 6.74 16.12 20.32
N ARG A 150 6.50 14.91 19.83
CA ARG A 150 7.43 13.77 19.94
C ARG A 150 8.44 13.75 18.78
N THR A 151 9.21 14.82 18.67
CA THR A 151 10.09 15.11 17.52
C THR A 151 11.10 14.00 17.22
N GLU A 152 11.76 13.42 18.23
CA GLU A 152 12.76 12.37 18.01
C GLU A 152 12.13 11.11 17.39
N SER A 153 10.99 10.68 17.91
CA SER A 153 10.22 9.56 17.37
C SER A 153 9.70 9.87 15.96
N ALA A 154 9.27 11.11 15.71
CA ALA A 154 8.84 11.54 14.39
C ALA A 154 9.97 11.43 13.37
N VAL A 155 11.16 11.97 13.68
CA VAL A 155 12.35 11.88 12.83
C VAL A 155 12.73 10.43 12.55
N ALA A 156 12.60 9.54 13.54
CA ALA A 156 12.84 8.11 13.35
C ALA A 156 11.83 7.49 12.37
N ALA A 157 10.53 7.78 12.52
CA ALA A 157 9.48 7.31 11.63
C ALA A 157 9.67 7.80 10.19
N LEU A 158 9.91 9.09 9.99
CA LEU A 158 10.16 9.64 8.66
C LEU A 158 11.48 9.15 8.05
N SER A 159 12.51 8.91 8.86
CA SER A 159 13.75 8.29 8.38
C SER A 159 13.53 6.85 7.90
N ARG A 160 12.65 6.09 8.56
CA ARG A 160 12.22 4.77 8.08
C ARG A 160 11.47 4.90 6.76
N ALA A 161 10.52 5.83 6.66
CA ALA A 161 9.77 6.10 5.43
C ALA A 161 10.69 6.42 4.24
N VAL A 162 11.66 7.34 4.42
CA VAL A 162 12.63 7.75 3.38
C VAL A 162 13.61 6.63 3.00
N THR A 163 13.86 5.69 3.90
CA THR A 163 14.69 4.50 3.58
C THR A 163 13.97 3.57 2.60
N ILE A 164 12.65 3.49 2.68
CA ILE A 164 11.78 2.70 1.80
C ILE A 164 11.50 3.48 0.51
N HIS A 165 11.14 4.75 0.65
CA HIS A 165 10.76 5.66 -0.43
C HIS A 165 11.69 6.89 -0.44
N PRO A 166 12.84 6.84 -1.13
CA PRO A 166 13.82 7.93 -1.14
C PRO A 166 13.28 9.27 -1.63
N TRP A 167 12.24 9.25 -2.46
CA TRP A 167 11.63 10.39 -3.14
C TRP A 167 10.44 11.03 -2.39
N LEU A 168 10.24 10.72 -1.10
CA LEU A 168 9.13 11.31 -0.33
C LEU A 168 9.30 12.83 -0.26
N LYS A 169 8.20 13.57 -0.39
CA LYS A 169 8.19 15.04 -0.30
C LYS A 169 8.65 15.50 1.08
N GLU A 170 8.21 14.79 2.12
CA GLU A 170 8.53 15.04 3.51
C GLU A 170 10.02 14.86 3.82
N ARG A 171 10.82 14.23 2.94
CA ARG A 171 12.26 14.08 3.11
C ARG A 171 12.96 15.39 3.49
N GLY A 172 12.54 16.52 2.91
CA GLY A 172 13.10 17.84 3.21
C GLY A 172 12.87 18.32 4.65
N MET A 173 11.96 17.68 5.38
CA MET A 173 11.68 17.99 6.80
C MET A 173 12.66 17.29 7.75
N LEU A 174 13.47 16.36 7.26
CA LEU A 174 14.46 15.66 8.08
C LEU A 174 15.68 16.55 8.35
N PRO A 175 16.27 16.48 9.57
CA PRO A 175 17.57 17.11 9.85
C PRO A 175 18.67 16.45 9.01
N PRO A 176 19.87 17.04 8.88
CA PRO A 176 21.00 16.44 8.17
C PRO A 176 21.32 14.98 8.58
N ASP A 177 21.85 14.17 7.65
CA ASP A 177 22.27 12.77 7.89
C ASP A 177 23.82 12.67 7.93
N PRO A 178 24.48 12.94 9.07
CA PRO A 178 25.94 12.91 9.12
C PRO A 178 26.51 11.51 8.83
N ASP A 179 25.73 10.46 9.12
CA ASP A 179 26.15 9.07 8.95
C ASP A 179 25.74 8.48 7.58
N ALA A 180 25.12 9.29 6.71
CA ALA A 180 24.61 8.90 5.39
C ALA A 180 23.77 7.60 5.41
N ARG A 181 22.96 7.41 6.47
CA ARG A 181 22.12 6.21 6.63
C ARG A 181 20.96 6.16 5.65
N ARG A 182 20.50 7.30 5.17
CA ARG A 182 19.39 7.44 4.22
C ARG A 182 19.89 7.37 2.77
N PRO A 183 19.14 6.72 1.86
CA PRO A 183 19.50 6.66 0.45
C PRO A 183 19.68 8.06 -0.15
N ALA A 184 20.78 8.30 -0.85
CA ALA A 184 20.98 9.55 -1.59
C ALA A 184 20.01 9.64 -2.77
N VAL A 185 19.50 10.84 -3.03
CA VAL A 185 18.68 11.14 -4.22
C VAL A 185 19.49 12.10 -5.08
N ARG A 186 19.67 11.78 -6.37
CA ARG A 186 20.36 12.66 -7.31
C ARG A 186 19.31 13.50 -8.04
N GLY A 187 18.99 14.67 -7.50
CA GLY A 187 18.02 15.61 -8.07
C GLY A 187 17.80 16.80 -7.13
N THR A 188 17.31 17.93 -7.66
CA THR A 188 17.00 19.12 -6.85
C THR A 188 15.59 19.02 -6.28
N GLN A 189 15.45 19.14 -4.96
CA GLN A 189 14.16 19.20 -4.27
C GLN A 189 13.33 20.48 -4.56
N GLN A 190 13.72 21.33 -5.52
CA GLN A 190 12.97 22.53 -5.89
C GLN A 190 11.63 22.24 -6.59
N GLU A 191 11.32 20.96 -6.83
CA GLU A 191 10.02 20.45 -7.29
C GLU A 191 9.21 19.74 -6.18
N LEU A 192 9.72 19.70 -4.93
CA LEU A 192 9.00 19.18 -3.75
C LEU A 192 8.21 20.28 -3.02
#